data_AF-A0A3L6RJC5-F1
#
_entry.id   AF-A0A3L6RJC5-F1
#
_cell.length_a   1.000
_cell.length_b   1.000
_cell.length_c   1.000
_cell.angle_alpha   90.00
_cell.angle_beta   90.00
_cell.angle_gamma   90.00
#
_symmetry.space_group_name_H-M   'P 1'
#
loop_
_entity.id
_entity.type
_entity.pdbx_description
1 polymer ?
#
loop_
_entity_poly.entity_id
_entity_poly.type
_entity_poly.pdbx_seq_one_letter_code
_entity_poly.pdbx_strand_id
1 'polypeptide(L)'
;MDSANTGDLPFLCEADSWKVFQQNFGFARLGMDPEFLQVGNEILKKCGGVPLAIKVIAGVLRGMEKLEEWKSIRDSSLLDVKCEEHRVSACSWLSYFHLPHHLKQCLTHCSIFPEDTQ
;
A
#
# COMPACT_ATOMS: atom_id res chain seq x y z
N MET A 1 -20.53 17.02 23.43
CA MET A 1 -20.93 17.04 22.00
C MET A 1 -19.73 16.50 21.26
N ASP A 2 -19.62 15.18 21.27
CA ASP A 2 -18.45 14.44 20.77
C ASP A 2 -18.88 13.75 19.50
N SER A 3 -18.84 14.48 18.39
CA SER A 3 -18.91 13.89 17.06
C SER A 3 -17.49 13.76 16.56
N ALA A 4 -16.96 12.54 16.67
CA ALA A 4 -15.81 12.09 15.92
C ALA A 4 -16.13 12.30 14.44
N ASN A 5 -15.55 13.35 13.86
CA ASN A 5 -15.72 13.69 12.47
C ASN A 5 -14.92 12.67 11.64
N THR A 6 -15.60 11.69 11.07
CA THR A 6 -15.12 10.87 9.95
C THR A 6 -14.95 11.79 8.74
N GLY A 7 -13.80 12.45 8.65
CA GLY A 7 -13.46 13.39 7.58
C GLY A 7 -12.11 13.03 6.97
N ASP A 8 -12.10 12.91 5.65
CA ASP A 8 -10.97 12.63 4.74
C ASP A 8 -9.57 12.72 5.36
N LEU A 9 -8.83 11.61 5.33
CA LEU A 9 -7.38 11.71 5.46
C LEU A 9 -6.86 12.52 4.25
N PRO A 10 -6.22 13.68 4.47
CA PRO A 10 -5.70 14.47 3.37
C PRO A 10 -4.65 13.67 2.59
N PHE A 11 -4.73 13.74 1.26
CA PHE A 11 -3.67 13.23 0.40
C PHE A 11 -2.37 13.96 0.69
N LEU A 12 -1.27 13.20 0.76
CA LEU A 12 0.06 13.71 1.04
C LEU A 12 0.74 14.21 -0.23
N CYS A 13 1.53 15.28 -0.10
CA CYS A 13 2.46 15.65 -1.16
C CYS A 13 3.57 14.59 -1.29
N GLU A 14 4.35 14.63 -2.37
CA GLU A 14 5.43 13.65 -2.60
C GLU A 14 6.45 13.61 -1.44
N ALA A 15 6.81 14.78 -0.90
CA ALA A 15 7.76 14.87 0.21
C ALA A 15 7.22 14.22 1.50
N ASP A 16 5.96 14.49 1.85
CA ASP A 16 5.32 13.89 3.02
C ASP A 16 5.07 12.40 2.82
N SER A 17 4.73 11.99 1.60
CA SER A 17 4.56 10.57 1.23
C SER A 17 5.86 9.80 1.46
N TRP A 18 7.00 10.35 1.03
CA TRP A 18 8.31 9.76 1.27
C TRP A 18 8.62 9.65 2.77
N LYS A 19 8.30 10.70 3.55
CA LYS A 19 8.52 10.71 5.00
C LYS A 19 7.72 9.62 5.70
N VAL A 20 6.44 9.46 5.35
CA VAL A 20 5.57 8.40 5.89
C VAL A 20 6.08 7.02 5.47
N PHE A 21 6.48 6.85 4.21
CA PHE A 21 7.06 5.60 3.72
C PHE A 21 8.27 5.20 4.58
N GLN A 22 9.23 6.09 4.79
CA GLN A 22 10.44 5.80 5.57
C GLN A 22 10.14 5.42 7.03
N GLN A 23 9.21 6.13 7.66
CA GLN A 23 8.79 5.84 9.04
C GLN A 23 8.23 4.42 9.20
N ASN A 24 7.54 3.91 8.18
CA ASN A 24 6.88 2.60 8.23
C ASN A 24 7.74 1.47 7.63
N PHE A 25 8.62 1.80 6.69
CA PHE A 25 9.57 0.87 6.10
C PHE A 25 10.64 0.45 7.13
N GLY A 26 10.95 1.34 8.08
CA GLY A 26 11.84 1.04 9.21
C GLY A 26 13.33 1.06 8.84
N PHE A 27 13.71 1.81 7.80
CA PHE A 27 15.10 1.96 7.37
C PHE A 27 15.45 3.44 7.12
N ALA A 28 16.67 3.83 7.46
CA ALA A 28 17.19 5.17 7.18
C ALA A 28 17.64 5.29 5.72
N ARG A 29 17.32 6.41 5.06
CA ARG A 29 17.68 6.70 3.64
C ARG A 29 19.17 6.50 3.32
N LEU A 30 20.02 6.63 4.33
CA LEU A 30 21.47 6.79 4.24
C LEU A 30 22.23 5.54 3.75
N GLY A 31 21.55 4.41 3.51
CA GLY A 31 22.17 3.19 2.98
C GLY A 31 21.44 2.52 1.82
N MET A 32 20.39 3.15 1.27
CA MET A 32 19.71 2.59 0.09
C MET A 32 20.45 2.97 -1.19
N ASP A 33 20.65 1.98 -2.06
CA ASP A 33 21.15 2.18 -3.41
C ASP A 33 20.23 3.16 -4.17
N PRO A 34 20.80 4.11 -4.95
CA PRO A 34 20.05 5.06 -5.77
C PRO A 34 18.92 4.43 -6.60
N GLU A 35 19.09 3.21 -7.10
CA GLU A 35 18.06 2.52 -7.90
C GLU A 35 16.82 2.18 -7.04
N PHE A 36 17.00 1.76 -5.79
CA PHE A 36 15.89 1.52 -4.86
C PHE A 36 15.16 2.83 -4.52
N LEU A 37 15.91 3.93 -4.36
CA LEU A 37 15.31 5.25 -4.14
C LEU A 37 14.46 5.69 -5.34
N GLN A 38 14.95 5.46 -6.56
CA GLN A 38 14.23 5.79 -7.78
C GLN A 38 12.94 4.98 -7.90
N VAL A 39 13.03 3.65 -7.79
CA VAL A 39 11.87 2.76 -7.90
C VAL A 39 10.85 3.02 -6.78
N GLY A 40 11.32 3.25 -5.55
CA GLY A 40 10.45 3.61 -4.43
C GLY A 40 9.65 4.89 -4.69
N ASN A 41 10.26 5.92 -5.31
CA ASN A 41 9.54 7.14 -5.67
C ASN A 41 8.48 6.90 -6.75
N GLU A 42 8.78 6.06 -7.74
CA GLU A 42 7.81 5.68 -8.79
C GLU A 42 6.61 4.94 -8.20
N ILE A 43 6.83 4.04 -7.23
CA ILE A 43 5.77 3.34 -6.49
C ILE A 43 4.91 4.32 -5.69
N LEU A 44 5.53 5.27 -4.99
CA LEU A 44 4.77 6.24 -4.17
C LEU A 44 3.94 7.21 -5.02
N LYS A 45 4.42 7.56 -6.23
CA LYS A 45 3.61 8.31 -7.20
C LYS A 45 2.34 7.53 -7.60
N LYS A 46 2.44 6.21 -7.76
CA LYS A 46 1.27 5.35 -8.02
C LYS A 46 0.30 5.29 -6.84
N CYS A 47 0.80 5.36 -5.60
CA CYS A 47 -0.03 5.43 -4.38
C CYS A 47 -0.88 6.72 -4.29
N GLY A 48 -0.61 7.73 -5.12
CA GLY A 48 -1.45 8.92 -5.24
C GLY A 48 -1.55 9.77 -3.97
N GLY A 49 -0.58 9.68 -3.08
CA GLY A 49 -0.58 10.41 -1.80
C GLY A 49 -1.52 9.85 -0.74
N VAL A 50 -2.16 8.69 -0.95
CA VAL A 50 -3.03 8.07 0.05
C VAL A 50 -2.18 7.54 1.23
N PRO A 51 -2.29 8.09 2.45
CA PRO A 51 -1.43 7.70 3.58
C PRO A 51 -1.49 6.20 3.88
N LEU A 52 -2.67 5.60 3.75
CA LEU A 52 -2.89 4.18 4.01
C LEU A 52 -2.16 3.30 2.99
N ALA A 53 -2.23 3.65 1.70
CA ALA A 53 -1.55 2.91 0.64
C ALA A 53 -0.03 2.94 0.82
N ILE A 54 0.50 4.10 1.17
CA ILE A 54 1.93 4.30 1.43
C ILE A 54 2.42 3.41 2.58
N LYS A 55 1.65 3.32 3.68
CA LYS A 55 1.99 2.47 4.83
C LYS A 55 2.03 1.00 4.48
N VAL A 56 1.04 0.50 3.72
CA VAL A 56 1.02 -0.90 3.30
C VAL A 56 2.19 -1.20 2.39
N ILE A 57 2.46 -0.34 1.41
CA ILE A 57 3.59 -0.51 0.51
C ILE A 57 4.92 -0.52 1.26
N ALA A 58 5.09 0.37 2.24
CA ALA A 58 6.25 0.36 3.11
C ALA A 58 6.42 -0.97 3.85
N GLY A 59 5.32 -1.55 4.37
CA GLY A 59 5.35 -2.86 5.01
C GLY A 59 5.67 -4.00 4.06
N VAL A 60 5.14 -3.97 2.83
CA VAL A 60 5.38 -4.99 1.80
C VAL A 60 6.82 -4.96 1.31
N LEU A 61 7.34 -3.78 0.96
CA LEU A 61 8.70 -3.64 0.47
C LEU A 61 9.75 -3.96 1.54
N ARG A 62 9.42 -3.84 2.83
CA ARG A 62 10.34 -4.15 3.93
C ARG A 62 10.84 -5.59 3.91
N GLY A 63 10.06 -6.53 3.38
CA GLY A 63 10.45 -7.94 3.22
C GLY A 63 11.16 -8.26 1.90
N MET A 64 11.38 -7.26 1.04
CA MET A 64 11.94 -7.44 -0.30
C MET A 64 13.37 -6.91 -0.35
N GLU A 65 14.32 -7.80 -0.60
CA GLU A 65 15.76 -7.50 -0.63
C GLU A 65 16.26 -7.20 -2.04
N LYS A 66 15.54 -7.65 -3.08
CA LYS A 66 15.98 -7.52 -4.47
C LYS A 66 15.28 -6.36 -5.17
N LEU A 67 16.03 -5.61 -5.96
CA LEU A 67 15.48 -4.51 -6.74
C LEU A 67 14.39 -4.97 -7.74
N GLU A 68 14.54 -6.18 -8.29
CA GLU A 68 13.55 -6.74 -9.22
C GLU A 68 12.19 -7.00 -8.56
N GLU A 69 12.15 -7.27 -7.25
CA GLU A 69 10.90 -7.39 -6.50
C GLU A 69 10.20 -6.03 -6.39
N TRP A 70 10.97 -4.97 -6.16
CA TRP A 70 10.45 -3.60 -6.14
C TRP A 70 9.95 -3.17 -7.52
N LYS A 71 10.68 -3.47 -8.59
CA LYS A 71 10.25 -3.21 -9.98
C LYS A 71 8.97 -3.97 -10.32
N SER A 72 8.85 -5.23 -9.89
CA SER A 72 7.62 -6.01 -10.07
C SER A 72 6.41 -5.36 -9.38
N ILE A 73 6.58 -4.88 -8.16
CA ILE A 73 5.54 -4.11 -7.44
C ILE A 73 5.22 -2.81 -8.16
N ARG A 74 6.23 -2.06 -8.59
CA ARG A 74 6.05 -0.85 -9.39
C ARG A 74 5.26 -1.13 -10.65
N ASP A 75 5.57 -2.18 -11.39
CA ASP A 75 4.96 -2.48 -12.69
C ASP A 75 3.58 -3.17 -12.55
N SER A 76 3.21 -3.57 -11.33
CA SER A 76 1.89 -4.10 -11.03
C SER A 76 0.77 -3.08 -11.28
N SER A 77 -0.30 -3.55 -11.93
CA SER A 77 -1.54 -2.79 -12.09
C SER A 77 -2.31 -2.59 -10.78
N LEU A 78 -2.00 -3.39 -9.76
CA LEU A 78 -2.67 -3.36 -8.45
C LEU A 78 -2.44 -2.05 -7.68
N LEU A 79 -1.41 -1.30 -8.03
CA LEU A 79 -1.10 -0.01 -7.42
C LEU A 79 -1.72 1.18 -8.16
N ASP A 80 -2.38 0.96 -9.29
CA ASP A 80 -2.94 2.05 -10.07
C ASP A 80 -4.31 2.46 -9.51
N VAL A 81 -4.29 3.40 -8.56
CA VAL A 81 -5.47 3.96 -7.86
C VAL A 81 -6.39 4.78 -8.80
N LYS A 82 -6.05 4.88 -10.10
CA LYS A 82 -6.82 5.62 -11.10
C LYS A 82 -8.03 4.86 -11.68
N CYS A 83 -8.09 3.54 -11.55
CA CYS A 83 -9.28 2.75 -11.92
C CYS A 83 -10.13 2.44 -10.69
N GLU A 84 -11.44 2.71 -10.71
CA GLU A 84 -12.35 2.41 -9.60
C GLU A 84 -12.36 0.91 -9.24
N GLU A 85 -12.28 0.01 -10.21
CA GLU A 85 -12.13 -1.44 -9.99
C GLU A 85 -10.81 -1.80 -9.30
N HIS A 86 -9.73 -1.08 -9.63
CA HIS A 86 -8.43 -1.27 -8.99
C HIS A 86 -8.38 -0.66 -7.59
N ARG A 87 -9.23 0.32 -7.27
CA ARG A 87 -9.40 0.82 -5.89
C ARG A 87 -9.99 -0.23 -4.98
N VAL A 88 -10.96 -1.02 -5.45
CA VAL A 88 -11.54 -2.14 -4.69
C VAL A 88 -10.49 -3.23 -4.47
N SER A 89 -9.71 -3.57 -5.50
CA SER A 89 -8.60 -4.53 -5.40
C SER A 89 -7.47 -4.05 -4.48
N ALA A 90 -7.13 -2.75 -4.54
CA ALA A 90 -6.20 -2.12 -3.63
C ALA A 90 -6.76 -2.15 -2.21
N CYS A 91 -8.01 -1.77 -1.96
CA CYS A 91 -8.66 -1.87 -0.64
C CYS A 91 -8.65 -3.30 -0.08
N SER A 92 -8.84 -4.31 -0.93
CA SER A 92 -8.73 -5.73 -0.55
C SER A 92 -7.31 -6.11 -0.16
N TRP A 93 -6.31 -5.70 -0.95
CA TRP A 93 -4.90 -5.89 -0.65
C TRP A 93 -4.51 -5.18 0.66
N LEU A 94 -4.84 -3.89 0.79
CA LEU A 94 -4.61 -3.08 1.98
C LEU A 94 -5.24 -3.72 3.23
N SER A 95 -6.46 -4.24 3.12
CA SER A 95 -7.13 -4.97 4.21
C SER A 95 -6.37 -6.25 4.54
N TYR A 96 -6.04 -7.07 3.53
CA TYR A 96 -5.29 -8.31 3.71
C TYR A 96 -3.97 -8.09 4.45
N PHE A 97 -3.18 -7.06 4.11
CA PHE A 97 -1.90 -6.80 4.77
C PHE A 97 -2.05 -6.18 6.18
N HIS A 98 -3.17 -5.52 6.47
CA HIS A 98 -3.48 -4.96 7.78
C HIS A 98 -4.18 -5.94 8.74
N LEU A 99 -4.65 -7.07 8.24
CA LEU A 99 -5.30 -8.09 9.07
C LEU A 99 -4.24 -8.88 9.86
N PRO A 100 -4.39 -9.00 11.20
CA PRO A 100 -3.59 -9.94 11.97
C PRO A 100 -3.74 -11.36 11.41
N HIS A 101 -2.72 -12.21 11.59
CA HIS A 101 -2.60 -13.53 10.94
C HIS A 101 -3.90 -14.37 10.96
N HIS A 102 -4.63 -14.34 12.08
CA HIS A 102 -5.88 -15.08 12.25
C HIS A 102 -7.03 -14.58 11.34
N LEU A 103 -7.07 -13.30 10.97
CA LEU A 103 -8.09 -12.75 10.09
C LEU A 103 -7.73 -12.84 8.60
N LYS A 104 -6.44 -12.96 8.25
CA LYS A 104 -6.00 -13.31 6.88
C LYS A 104 -6.56 -14.66 6.45
N GLN A 105 -6.52 -15.65 7.34
CA GLN A 105 -7.07 -16.99 7.11
C GLN A 105 -8.59 -16.98 6.91
N CYS A 106 -9.31 -16.12 7.64
CA CYS A 106 -10.75 -15.93 7.44
C CYS A 106 -11.07 -15.29 6.08
N LEU A 107 -10.28 -14.31 5.63
CA LEU A 107 -10.48 -13.66 4.34
C LEU A 107 -10.30 -14.64 3.16
N THR A 108 -9.30 -15.53 3.24
CA THR A 108 -9.10 -16.62 2.26
C THR A 108 -10.27 -17.62 2.26
N HIS A 109 -10.94 -17.81 3.39
CA HIS A 109 -12.09 -18.69 3.45
C HIS A 109 -13.36 -18.02 2.89
N CYS A 110 -13.51 -16.72 3.09
CA CYS A 110 -14.63 -15.93 2.55
C CYS A 110 -14.54 -15.68 1.03
N SER A 111 -13.35 -15.70 0.43
CA SER A 111 -13.19 -15.63 -1.04
C SER A 111 -13.66 -16.90 -1.77
N ILE A 112 -14.02 -17.95 -1.04
CA ILE A 112 -14.54 -19.22 -1.57
C ILE A 112 -16.08 -19.18 -1.67
N PHE A 113 -16.73 -18.17 -1.08
CA PHE A 113 -18.16 -17.96 -1.31
C PHE A 113 -18.35 -17.28 -2.66
N PRO A 114 -19.01 -17.94 -3.64
CA PRO A 114 -19.33 -17.29 -4.90
C PRO A 114 -20.20 -16.08 -4.61
N GLU A 115 -19.93 -14.99 -5.34
CA GLU A 115 -20.81 -13.83 -5.40
C GLU A 115 -22.21 -14.34 -5.75
N ASP A 116 -23.17 -14.18 -4.83
CA ASP A 116 -24.59 -14.37 -5.12
C ASP A 116 -24.97 -13.30 -6.16
N THR A 117 -24.80 -13.68 -7.43
CA THR A 117 -25.41 -13.02 -8.56
C THR A 117 -26.89 -13.36 -8.52
N GLN A 118 -27.68 -12.43 -7.99
CA GLN A 118 -29.11 -12.39 -8.30
C GLN A 118 -29.35 -11.46 -9.49
#